data_AF-A0A242LL90-F1
#
_entry.id   AF-A0A242LL90-F1
#
_cell.length_a   1.000
_cell.length_b   1.000
_cell.length_c   1.000
_cell.angle_alpha   90.00
_cell.angle_beta   90.00
_cell.angle_gamma   90.00
#
_symmetry.space_group_name_H-M   'P 1'
#
loop_
_entity.id
_entity.type
_entity.pdbx_description
1 polymer ?
#
loop_
_entity_poly.entity_id
_entity_poly.type
_entity_poly.pdbx_seq_one_letter_code
_entity_poly.pdbx_strand_id
1 'polypeptide(L)'
;MNYHRFKLPEAYCPKCSRKVELLFSEETSALPQFYICFKCKTIGQFGLGELSANEFPAFSTERKKEIKEIIEEIPDKYKYKAQGSQLRLEEKSDTYTRRWLSLYEYEKAFGEELGFETIDFREDKRLCKWCNQPLEGRRRSFCSDRCSRNYGKATFFKRGISTLPYRIASRDRFYCRITGEDLAITNRFGVRIPASNQQLEIHHLIFVSNGGSDHETNLLTVSKQVHKEYHKGEINTVQAVEKIKAEQLLRHSDKMYTKK
;
A
#
# COMPACT_ATOMS: atom_id res chain seq x y z
N MET A 1 32.12 -18.40 2.97
CA MET A 1 32.07 -16.94 3.27
C MET A 1 30.97 -16.66 4.28
N ASN A 2 31.25 -16.98 5.53
CA ASN A 2 30.39 -16.61 6.65
C ASN A 2 30.74 -15.21 7.14
N TYR A 3 29.78 -14.29 7.00
CA TYR A 3 29.86 -12.95 7.56
C TYR A 3 28.97 -12.83 8.79
N HIS A 4 29.53 -12.37 9.89
CA HIS A 4 28.81 -12.03 11.10
C HIS A 4 28.36 -10.59 11.07
N ARG A 5 27.06 -10.43 11.28
CA ARG A 5 26.41 -9.13 11.34
C ARG A 5 26.16 -8.75 12.79
N PHE A 6 26.77 -7.67 13.25
CA PHE A 6 26.61 -7.19 14.63
C PHE A 6 26.72 -5.67 14.74
N LYS A 7 26.44 -5.14 15.93
CA LYS A 7 26.58 -3.72 16.27
C LYS A 7 27.55 -3.59 17.43
N LEU A 8 28.57 -2.77 17.28
CA LEU A 8 29.45 -2.37 18.39
C LEU A 8 29.11 -0.94 18.83
N PRO A 9 29.14 -0.64 20.15
CA PRO A 9 28.91 0.70 20.67
C PRO A 9 29.84 1.77 20.13
N GLU A 10 31.00 1.42 19.60
CA GLU A 10 32.04 2.36 19.15
C GLU A 10 32.02 2.62 17.64
N ALA A 11 31.21 1.86 16.89
CA ALA A 11 31.14 2.00 15.44
C ALA A 11 30.02 2.95 15.02
N TYR A 12 30.40 4.12 14.50
CA TYR A 12 29.48 5.17 14.08
C TYR A 12 29.66 5.56 12.62
N CYS A 13 28.55 5.95 11.98
CA CYS A 13 28.58 6.47 10.63
C CYS A 13 29.28 7.83 10.60
N PRO A 14 30.29 8.05 9.73
CA PRO A 14 31.02 9.32 9.67
C PRO A 14 30.15 10.50 9.24
N LYS A 15 29.03 10.25 8.52
CA LYS A 15 28.13 11.30 8.02
C LYS A 15 27.04 11.72 9.00
N CYS A 16 26.56 10.81 9.85
CA CYS A 16 25.38 11.08 10.69
C CYS A 16 25.51 10.65 12.15
N SER A 17 26.68 10.14 12.54
CA SER A 17 27.03 9.72 13.91
C SER A 17 26.06 8.71 14.53
N ARG A 18 25.28 7.98 13.73
CA ARG A 18 24.45 6.86 14.20
C ARG A 18 25.26 5.57 14.16
N LYS A 19 24.90 4.64 15.06
CA LYS A 19 25.49 3.29 15.08
C LYS A 19 25.31 2.62 13.72
N VAL A 20 26.40 2.08 13.19
CA VAL A 20 26.40 1.29 11.96
C VAL A 20 26.28 -0.19 12.28
N GLU A 21 25.90 -0.96 11.29
CA GLU A 21 26.04 -2.41 11.36
C GLU A 21 27.34 -2.84 10.71
N LEU A 22 27.99 -3.81 11.33
CA LEU A 22 29.27 -4.34 10.94
C LEU A 22 29.08 -5.72 10.32
N LEU A 23 29.83 -6.00 9.27
CA LEU A 23 29.89 -7.29 8.58
C LEU A 23 31.35 -7.75 8.55
N PHE A 24 31.68 -8.71 9.39
CA PHE A 24 33.03 -9.28 9.49
C PHE A 24 33.02 -10.75 9.10
N SER A 25 34.01 -11.20 8.36
CA SER A 25 34.16 -12.64 8.13
C SER A 25 34.74 -13.33 9.36
N GLU A 26 34.16 -14.47 9.72
CA GLU A 26 34.74 -15.36 10.74
C GLU A 26 35.92 -16.18 10.20
N GLU A 27 36.00 -16.36 8.89
CA GLU A 27 36.94 -17.28 8.26
C GLU A 27 38.35 -16.68 8.19
N THR A 28 38.48 -15.38 7.92
CA THR A 28 39.78 -14.70 7.87
C THR A 28 39.64 -13.17 7.90
N SER A 29 40.60 -12.50 8.53
CA SER A 29 40.74 -11.03 8.49
C SER A 29 41.22 -10.50 7.15
N ALA A 30 41.67 -11.37 6.23
CA ALA A 30 42.07 -10.99 4.89
C ALA A 30 40.87 -10.69 3.96
N LEU A 31 39.66 -11.13 4.35
CA LEU A 31 38.45 -10.83 3.59
C LEU A 31 37.99 -9.39 3.85
N PRO A 32 37.40 -8.72 2.84
CA PRO A 32 36.82 -7.39 3.00
C PRO A 32 35.81 -7.34 4.15
N GLN A 33 35.97 -6.38 5.05
CA GLN A 33 35.03 -6.13 6.15
C GLN A 33 34.22 -4.88 5.84
N PHE A 34 32.93 -4.89 6.14
CA PHE A 34 32.04 -3.80 5.75
C PHE A 34 31.33 -3.17 6.95
N TYR A 35 30.95 -1.91 6.78
CA TYR A 35 29.99 -1.23 7.63
C TYR A 35 28.83 -0.69 6.80
N ILE A 36 27.62 -0.76 7.34
CA ILE A 36 26.39 -0.31 6.68
C ILE A 36 25.70 0.73 7.56
N CYS A 37 25.45 1.91 6.98
CA CYS A 37 24.60 2.93 7.59
C CYS A 37 23.23 2.97 6.91
N PHE A 38 22.19 2.42 7.55
CA PHE A 38 20.83 2.44 7.02
C PHE A 38 20.23 3.85 6.92
N LYS A 39 20.67 4.80 7.76
CA LYS A 39 20.19 6.19 7.68
C LYS A 39 20.75 6.93 6.46
N CYS A 40 22.06 6.79 6.22
CA CYS A 40 22.72 7.45 5.10
C CYS A 40 22.66 6.64 3.80
N LYS A 41 22.20 5.38 3.87
CA LYS A 41 22.19 4.42 2.76
C LYS A 41 23.57 4.17 2.16
N THR A 42 24.60 4.18 3.00
CA THR A 42 25.99 4.00 2.58
C THR A 42 26.53 2.66 3.05
N ILE A 43 27.37 2.06 2.21
CA ILE A 43 28.19 0.89 2.52
C ILE A 43 29.63 1.35 2.43
N GLY A 44 30.44 1.05 3.45
CA GLY A 44 31.87 1.27 3.39
C GLY A 44 32.64 0.00 3.70
N GLN A 45 33.87 -0.06 3.23
CA GLN A 45 34.81 -1.12 3.51
C GLN A 45 35.89 -0.59 4.45
N PHE A 46 36.21 -1.34 5.50
CA PHE A 46 37.31 -1.00 6.40
C PHE A 46 38.64 -0.93 5.62
N GLY A 47 39.42 0.12 5.86
CA GLY A 47 40.69 0.39 5.16
C GLY A 47 40.56 1.10 3.80
N LEU A 48 39.40 1.06 3.15
CA LEU A 48 39.16 1.74 1.87
C LEU A 48 38.22 2.94 1.97
N GLY A 49 37.34 2.98 2.98
CA GLY A 49 36.37 4.06 3.17
C GLY A 49 34.99 3.73 2.59
N GLU A 50 34.22 4.76 2.29
CA GLU A 50 32.88 4.59 1.68
C GLU A 50 33.02 4.06 0.25
N LEU A 51 32.31 2.97 -0.06
CA LEU A 51 32.24 2.44 -1.42
C LEU A 51 31.32 3.37 -2.22
N SER A 52 31.84 3.93 -3.32
CA SER A 52 31.03 4.78 -4.19
C SER A 52 29.87 3.98 -4.77
N ALA A 53 28.68 4.58 -4.79
CA ALA A 53 27.64 4.09 -5.67
C ALA A 53 28.18 4.22 -7.11
N ASN A 54 28.40 3.09 -7.77
CA ASN A 54 28.96 3.07 -9.12
C ASN A 54 28.11 3.95 -10.06
N GLU A 55 28.76 4.79 -10.86
CA GLU A 55 28.13 5.63 -11.90
C GLU A 55 27.70 4.83 -13.14
N PHE A 56 27.88 3.50 -13.14
CA PHE A 56 27.55 2.67 -14.29
C PHE A 56 26.03 2.39 -14.38
N PRO A 57 25.41 2.62 -15.55
CA PRO A 57 23.99 2.40 -15.76
C PRO A 57 23.70 0.89 -15.87
N ALA A 58 23.44 0.28 -14.72
CA ALA A 58 22.99 -1.10 -14.55
C ALA A 58 23.97 -2.21 -14.98
N PHE A 59 23.83 -3.38 -14.34
CA PHE A 59 24.56 -4.59 -14.70
C PHE A 59 24.32 -5.01 -16.16
N SER A 60 25.30 -5.69 -16.77
CA SER A 60 25.13 -6.32 -18.10
C SER A 60 23.97 -7.31 -18.10
N THR A 61 23.45 -7.63 -19.29
CA THR A 61 22.35 -8.60 -19.48
C THR A 61 22.70 -9.96 -18.89
N GLU A 62 23.93 -10.40 -19.08
CA GLU A 62 24.46 -11.68 -18.59
C GLU A 62 24.52 -11.66 -17.06
N ARG A 63 25.06 -10.57 -16.48
CA ARG A 63 25.17 -10.43 -15.03
C ARG A 63 23.80 -10.31 -14.34
N LYS A 64 22.83 -9.66 -14.98
CA LYS A 64 21.44 -9.63 -14.49
C LYS A 64 20.81 -11.03 -14.46
N LYS A 65 21.11 -11.86 -15.46
CA LYS A 65 20.63 -13.25 -15.51
C LYS A 65 21.22 -14.08 -14.38
N GLU A 66 22.52 -13.99 -14.15
CA GLU A 66 23.21 -14.65 -13.03
C GLU A 66 22.65 -14.20 -11.67
N ILE A 67 22.45 -12.90 -11.47
CA ILE A 67 21.85 -12.37 -10.23
C ILE A 67 20.44 -12.93 -10.03
N LYS A 68 19.66 -13.06 -11.10
CA LYS A 68 18.30 -13.61 -11.02
C LYS A 68 18.32 -15.09 -10.62
N GLU A 69 19.24 -15.88 -11.19
CA GLU A 69 19.44 -17.29 -10.83
C GLU A 69 19.81 -17.42 -9.35
N ILE A 70 20.71 -16.57 -8.83
CA ILE A 70 21.08 -16.54 -7.40
C ILE A 70 19.88 -16.15 -6.51
N ILE A 71 19.05 -15.20 -6.93
CA ILE A 71 17.83 -14.84 -6.20
C ILE A 71 16.84 -16.02 -6.16
N GLU A 72 16.79 -16.83 -7.23
CA GLU A 72 15.97 -18.04 -7.29
C GLU A 72 16.49 -19.16 -6.36
N GLU A 73 17.75 -19.14 -5.93
CA GLU A 73 18.29 -20.06 -4.92
C GLU A 73 17.99 -19.64 -3.48
N ILE A 74 17.58 -18.38 -3.24
CA ILE A 74 17.22 -17.91 -1.89
C ILE A 74 16.09 -18.78 -1.33
N PRO A 75 16.22 -19.33 -0.09
CA PRO A 75 15.18 -20.13 0.51
C PRO A 75 13.83 -19.40 0.51
N ASP A 76 12.76 -20.13 0.26
CA ASP A 76 11.42 -19.59 0.04
C ASP A 76 10.84 -18.77 1.20
N LYS A 77 11.39 -18.90 2.41
CA LYS A 77 11.09 -18.08 3.59
C LYS A 77 11.68 -16.66 3.52
N TYR A 78 12.71 -16.45 2.72
CA TYR A 78 13.42 -15.18 2.56
C TYR A 78 13.08 -14.47 1.24
N LYS A 79 12.28 -15.12 0.37
CA LYS A 79 11.68 -14.48 -0.81
C LYS A 79 10.42 -13.72 -0.40
N TYR A 80 10.31 -12.46 -0.82
CA TYR A 80 9.07 -11.70 -0.67
C TYR A 80 7.98 -12.36 -1.54
N LYS A 81 6.94 -12.90 -0.89
CA LYS A 81 5.89 -13.71 -1.53
C LYS A 81 4.49 -13.11 -1.32
N ALA A 82 4.41 -11.81 -1.10
CA ALA A 82 3.13 -11.19 -0.82
C ALA A 82 2.22 -11.23 -2.06
N GLN A 83 1.05 -11.84 -1.93
CA GLN A 83 -0.09 -11.60 -2.82
C GLN A 83 -0.73 -10.27 -2.39
N GLY A 84 -0.17 -9.18 -2.87
CA GLY A 84 -0.59 -7.84 -2.46
C GLY A 84 0.39 -6.76 -2.85
N SER A 85 0.20 -5.61 -2.22
CA SER A 85 0.85 -4.34 -2.53
C SER A 85 2.35 -4.52 -2.68
N GLN A 86 2.80 -4.39 -3.93
CA GLN A 86 4.15 -4.76 -4.34
C GLN A 86 5.12 -3.63 -3.98
N LEU A 87 6.30 -4.00 -3.50
CA LEU A 87 7.43 -3.09 -3.42
C LEU A 87 7.88 -2.81 -4.85
N ARG A 88 7.69 -1.58 -5.32
CA ARG A 88 8.18 -1.12 -6.62
C ARG A 88 9.32 -0.15 -6.40
N LEU A 89 10.41 -0.35 -7.13
CA LEU A 89 11.50 0.61 -7.15
C LEU A 89 10.99 1.91 -7.74
N GLU A 90 11.15 3.00 -7.00
CA GLU A 90 10.82 4.34 -7.46
C GLU A 90 12.05 4.95 -8.14
N GLU A 91 11.97 5.10 -9.47
CA GLU A 91 13.07 5.53 -10.35
C GLU A 91 13.74 6.86 -9.94
N LYS A 92 13.04 7.71 -9.20
CA LYS A 92 13.55 9.03 -8.79
C LYS A 92 14.22 9.03 -7.43
N SER A 93 13.94 8.05 -6.58
CA SER A 93 14.39 8.04 -5.18
C SER A 93 15.28 6.85 -4.85
N ASP A 94 15.43 5.90 -5.78
CA ASP A 94 16.05 4.59 -5.57
C ASP A 94 15.56 3.91 -4.29
N THR A 95 14.31 4.20 -3.90
CA THR A 95 13.64 3.53 -2.78
C THR A 95 12.51 2.65 -3.27
N TYR A 96 12.30 1.55 -2.56
CA TYR A 96 11.13 0.72 -2.80
C TYR A 96 9.92 1.37 -2.12
N THR A 97 8.95 1.78 -2.93
CA THR A 97 7.66 2.25 -2.44
C THR A 97 6.63 1.15 -2.62
N ARG A 98 5.79 0.96 -1.60
CA ARG A 98 4.68 0.03 -1.70
C ARG A 98 3.55 0.69 -2.49
N ARG A 99 3.09 0.01 -3.53
CA ARG A 99 1.92 0.44 -4.32
C ARG A 99 0.78 -0.54 -4.19
N TRP A 100 -0.43 -0.02 -4.08
CA TRP A 100 -1.66 -0.81 -4.18
C TRP A 100 -1.73 -1.53 -5.53
N LEU A 101 -2.31 -2.73 -5.52
CA LEU A 101 -2.57 -3.47 -6.75
C LEU A 101 -3.47 -2.67 -7.71
N SER A 102 -3.20 -2.78 -9.00
CA SER A 102 -4.20 -2.50 -10.03
C SER A 102 -5.29 -3.57 -10.02
N LEU A 103 -6.42 -3.34 -10.71
CA LEU A 103 -7.49 -4.33 -10.81
C LEU A 103 -7.02 -5.60 -11.52
N TYR A 104 -6.23 -5.46 -12.58
CA TYR A 104 -5.63 -6.58 -13.28
C TYR A 104 -4.70 -7.40 -12.38
N GLU A 105 -3.88 -6.74 -11.56
CA GLU A 105 -3.00 -7.44 -10.62
C GLU A 105 -3.78 -8.11 -9.48
N TYR A 106 -4.88 -7.51 -9.04
CA TYR A 106 -5.79 -8.12 -8.07
C TYR A 106 -6.37 -9.42 -8.63
N GLU A 107 -6.98 -9.35 -9.82
CA GLU A 107 -7.59 -10.49 -10.49
C GLU A 107 -6.57 -11.62 -10.73
N LYS A 108 -5.38 -11.27 -11.21
CA LYS A 108 -4.29 -12.23 -11.39
C LYS A 108 -3.83 -12.86 -10.08
N ALA A 109 -3.81 -12.11 -8.98
CA ALA A 109 -3.33 -12.60 -7.69
C ALA A 109 -4.34 -13.53 -7.00
N PHE A 110 -5.64 -13.23 -7.11
CA PHE A 110 -6.69 -13.92 -6.36
C PHE A 110 -7.58 -14.83 -7.22
N GLY A 111 -7.45 -14.78 -8.55
CA GLY A 111 -8.26 -15.57 -9.48
C GLY A 111 -9.72 -15.14 -9.54
N GLU A 112 -10.04 -13.93 -9.07
CA GLU A 112 -11.38 -13.38 -9.05
C GLU A 112 -11.39 -11.87 -9.30
N GLU A 113 -12.45 -11.39 -9.93
CA GLU A 113 -12.66 -9.96 -10.13
C GLU A 113 -13.12 -9.28 -8.85
N LEU A 114 -12.60 -8.08 -8.62
CA LEU A 114 -13.08 -7.22 -7.54
C LEU A 114 -14.46 -6.64 -7.93
N GLY A 115 -15.53 -7.31 -7.51
CA GLY A 115 -16.91 -7.13 -8.00
C GLY A 115 -17.61 -5.80 -7.68
N PHE A 116 -16.91 -4.80 -7.13
CA PHE A 116 -17.54 -3.54 -6.72
C PHE A 116 -17.47 -2.47 -7.80
N GLU A 117 -18.60 -2.18 -8.43
CA GLU A 117 -18.70 -1.04 -9.35
C GLU A 117 -18.64 0.31 -8.63
N THR A 118 -18.51 1.39 -9.42
CA THR A 118 -18.56 2.75 -8.89
C THR A 118 -19.96 3.01 -8.35
N ILE A 119 -20.08 3.28 -7.06
CA ILE A 119 -21.37 3.48 -6.41
C ILE A 119 -22.11 4.73 -6.91
N ASP A 120 -23.41 4.60 -7.11
CA ASP A 120 -24.33 5.69 -7.39
C ASP A 120 -25.17 5.99 -6.14
N PHE A 121 -24.83 7.06 -5.43
CA PHE A 121 -25.47 7.45 -4.16
C PHE A 121 -26.89 7.99 -4.28
N ARG A 122 -27.39 8.20 -5.51
CA ARG A 122 -28.79 8.63 -5.69
C ARG A 122 -29.75 7.56 -5.18
N GLU A 123 -30.63 7.96 -4.28
CA GLU A 123 -31.83 7.21 -3.91
C GLU A 123 -32.83 7.21 -5.07
N ASP A 124 -33.12 8.38 -5.64
CA ASP A 124 -33.95 8.52 -6.83
C ASP A 124 -33.10 8.63 -8.12
N LYS A 125 -33.22 7.62 -8.98
CA LYS A 125 -32.52 7.58 -10.28
C LYS A 125 -33.06 8.58 -11.30
N ARG A 126 -34.21 9.22 -11.03
CA ARG A 126 -34.78 10.32 -11.83
C ARG A 126 -34.13 11.67 -11.55
N LEU A 127 -33.22 11.76 -10.57
CA LEU A 127 -32.49 12.99 -10.26
C LEU A 127 -31.07 12.98 -10.84
N CYS A 128 -30.53 14.16 -11.12
CA CYS A 128 -29.17 14.34 -11.62
C CYS A 128 -28.12 13.95 -10.55
N LYS A 129 -27.15 13.10 -10.92
CA LYS A 129 -26.02 12.65 -10.06
C LYS A 129 -25.14 13.79 -9.52
N TRP A 130 -25.26 14.99 -10.06
CA TRP A 130 -24.40 16.12 -9.69
C TRP A 130 -25.14 17.24 -8.95
N CYS A 131 -26.33 17.64 -9.42
CA CYS A 131 -27.04 18.80 -8.87
C CYS A 131 -28.43 18.47 -8.31
N ASN A 132 -28.79 17.20 -8.25
CA ASN A 132 -30.08 16.71 -7.76
C ASN A 132 -31.33 17.23 -8.48
N GLN A 133 -31.19 17.97 -9.59
CA GLN A 133 -32.33 18.42 -10.38
C GLN A 133 -32.99 17.25 -11.12
N PRO A 134 -34.32 17.28 -11.34
CA PRO A 134 -35.01 16.27 -12.13
C PRO A 134 -34.38 16.07 -13.51
N LEU A 135 -34.37 14.83 -13.97
CA LEU A 135 -33.95 14.46 -15.32
C LEU A 135 -35.15 14.53 -16.25
N GLU A 136 -34.94 15.18 -17.41
CA GLU A 136 -35.95 15.33 -18.44
C GLU A 136 -35.57 14.55 -19.71
N GLY A 137 -36.60 14.14 -20.47
CA GLY A 137 -36.45 13.42 -21.73
C GLY A 137 -35.73 12.08 -21.59
N ARG A 138 -34.68 11.87 -22.39
CA ARG A 138 -33.93 10.59 -22.46
C ARG A 138 -32.73 10.51 -21.48
N ARG A 139 -32.46 11.56 -20.69
CA ARG A 139 -31.28 11.61 -19.81
C ARG A 139 -31.47 10.69 -18.60
N ARG A 140 -30.48 9.84 -18.29
CA ARG A 140 -30.56 8.83 -17.19
C ARG A 140 -29.66 9.09 -15.97
N SER A 141 -28.70 10.02 -16.09
CA SER A 141 -27.69 10.26 -15.04
C SER A 141 -27.42 11.74 -14.77
N PHE A 142 -27.47 12.59 -15.79
CA PHE A 142 -27.12 14.01 -15.66
C PHE A 142 -28.10 14.87 -16.45
N CYS A 143 -28.60 15.95 -15.85
CA CYS A 143 -29.53 16.89 -16.52
C CYS A 143 -28.84 17.70 -17.65
N SER A 144 -27.51 17.83 -17.61
CA SER A 144 -26.72 18.52 -18.63
C SER A 144 -25.32 17.95 -18.75
N ASP A 145 -24.67 18.20 -19.88
CA ASP A 145 -23.31 17.72 -20.15
C ASP A 145 -22.28 18.44 -19.27
N ARG A 146 -22.62 19.65 -18.81
CA ARG A 146 -21.86 20.37 -17.77
C ARG A 146 -21.86 19.58 -16.45
N CYS A 147 -23.01 19.04 -16.04
CA CYS A 147 -23.10 18.22 -14.82
C CYS A 147 -22.30 16.93 -14.96
N SER A 148 -22.38 16.24 -16.11
CA SER A 148 -21.57 15.06 -16.40
C SER A 148 -20.07 15.34 -16.29
N ARG A 149 -19.59 16.42 -16.94
CA ARG A 149 -18.17 16.81 -16.91
C ARG A 149 -17.70 17.17 -15.49
N ASN A 150 -18.50 17.91 -14.72
CA ASN A 150 -18.14 18.28 -13.36
C ASN A 150 -18.08 17.07 -12.43
N TYR A 151 -19.05 16.16 -12.54
CA TYR A 151 -19.04 14.91 -11.81
C TYR A 151 -17.79 14.09 -12.14
N GLY A 152 -17.49 13.87 -13.42
CA GLY A 152 -16.29 13.15 -13.85
C GLY A 152 -14.99 13.78 -13.35
N LYS A 153 -14.88 15.12 -13.37
CA LYS A 153 -13.75 15.84 -12.77
C LYS A 153 -13.58 15.55 -11.28
N ALA A 154 -14.68 15.50 -10.53
CA ALA A 154 -14.65 15.25 -9.10
C ALA A 154 -14.36 13.79 -8.75
N THR A 155 -15.00 12.83 -9.43
CA THR A 155 -14.99 11.41 -9.03
C THR A 155 -13.93 10.58 -9.75
N PHE A 156 -13.37 11.06 -10.86
CA PHE A 156 -12.36 10.32 -11.63
C PHE A 156 -11.00 11.04 -11.62
N PHE A 157 -10.94 12.27 -12.11
CA PHE A 157 -9.67 12.98 -12.29
C PHE A 157 -9.06 13.51 -10.98
N LYS A 158 -9.89 13.88 -10.01
CA LYS A 158 -9.45 14.42 -8.71
C LYS A 158 -9.72 13.48 -7.54
N ARG A 159 -9.94 12.19 -7.79
CA ARG A 159 -10.32 11.23 -6.73
C ARG A 159 -9.23 11.00 -5.67
N GLY A 160 -7.96 11.27 -6.00
CA GLY A 160 -6.83 11.24 -5.05
C GLY A 160 -6.50 9.87 -4.45
N ILE A 161 -7.10 8.78 -4.96
CA ILE A 161 -7.00 7.42 -4.40
C ILE A 161 -6.75 6.41 -5.53
N SER A 162 -5.92 5.40 -5.25
CA SER A 162 -5.62 4.26 -6.13
C SER A 162 -6.87 3.41 -6.39
N THR A 163 -6.89 2.65 -7.49
CA THR A 163 -8.11 1.95 -7.94
C THR A 163 -8.63 0.90 -6.96
N LEU A 164 -7.77 0.04 -6.40
CA LEU A 164 -8.19 -0.96 -5.41
C LEU A 164 -8.78 -0.29 -4.15
N PRO A 165 -8.08 0.63 -3.46
CA PRO A 165 -8.67 1.36 -2.33
C PRO A 165 -9.99 2.07 -2.64
N TYR A 166 -10.13 2.64 -3.85
CA TYR A 166 -11.38 3.28 -4.28
C TYR A 166 -12.55 2.30 -4.37
N ARG A 167 -12.28 1.06 -4.78
CA ARG A 167 -13.29 0.00 -4.88
C ARG A 167 -13.69 -0.53 -3.50
N ILE A 168 -12.73 -0.67 -2.59
CA ILE A 168 -13.01 -0.97 -1.17
C ILE A 168 -13.86 0.14 -0.53
N ALA A 169 -13.51 1.41 -0.78
CA ALA A 169 -14.35 2.54 -0.35
C ALA A 169 -15.75 2.49 -0.97
N SER A 170 -15.88 2.08 -2.23
CA SER A 170 -17.18 1.93 -2.90
C SER A 170 -18.03 0.82 -2.27
N ARG A 171 -17.44 -0.34 -1.96
CA ARG A 171 -18.08 -1.42 -1.18
C ARG A 171 -18.62 -0.91 0.14
N ASP A 172 -17.79 -0.15 0.86
CA ASP A 172 -18.12 0.41 2.17
C ASP A 172 -18.99 1.68 2.07
N ARG A 173 -19.44 2.03 0.86
CA ARG A 173 -20.23 3.22 0.54
C ARG A 173 -19.60 4.51 1.07
N PHE A 174 -18.27 4.56 1.20
CA PHE A 174 -17.48 5.67 1.76
C PHE A 174 -17.82 5.99 3.22
N TYR A 175 -18.32 5.03 4.00
CA TYR A 175 -18.46 5.19 5.45
C TYR A 175 -17.28 4.58 6.18
N CYS A 176 -16.85 5.21 7.26
CA CYS A 176 -15.95 4.59 8.21
C CYS A 176 -16.65 3.36 8.81
N ARG A 177 -16.04 2.18 8.65
CA ARG A 177 -16.64 0.93 9.14
C ARG A 177 -16.53 0.74 10.65
N ILE A 178 -15.85 1.65 11.34
CA ILE A 178 -15.73 1.67 12.82
C ILE A 178 -16.71 2.67 13.43
N THR A 179 -16.69 3.93 12.97
CA THR A 179 -17.47 5.02 13.59
C THR A 179 -18.77 5.35 12.86
N GLY A 180 -18.94 4.90 11.62
CA GLY A 180 -20.06 5.31 10.76
C GLY A 180 -19.92 6.70 10.14
N GLU A 181 -18.79 7.39 10.35
CA GLU A 181 -18.52 8.71 9.77
C GLU A 181 -18.63 8.69 8.23
N ASP A 182 -19.27 9.69 7.65
CA ASP A 182 -19.33 9.88 6.20
C ASP A 182 -18.02 10.47 5.66
N LEU A 183 -17.30 9.66 4.87
CA LEU A 183 -16.01 10.01 4.28
C LEU A 183 -16.13 10.39 2.79
N ALA A 184 -17.35 10.49 2.27
CA ALA A 184 -17.60 11.00 0.93
C ALA A 184 -17.65 12.53 0.91
N ILE A 185 -17.34 13.12 -0.24
CA ILE A 185 -17.59 14.53 -0.50
C ILE A 185 -19.10 14.75 -0.72
N THR A 186 -19.64 15.75 -0.04
CA THR A 186 -20.89 16.40 -0.43
C THR A 186 -20.55 17.66 -1.22
N ASN A 187 -21.01 17.75 -2.46
CA ASN A 187 -20.69 18.89 -3.32
C ASN A 187 -21.53 20.13 -2.95
N ARG A 188 -21.28 21.25 -3.64
CA ARG A 188 -21.99 22.52 -3.41
C ARG A 188 -23.52 22.49 -3.61
N PHE A 189 -24.06 21.41 -4.19
CA PHE A 189 -25.49 21.21 -4.40
C PHE A 189 -26.11 20.29 -3.34
N GLY A 190 -25.36 19.95 -2.27
CA GLY A 190 -25.82 18.99 -1.27
C GLY A 190 -25.83 17.54 -1.76
N VAL A 191 -25.20 17.24 -2.90
CA VAL A 191 -25.16 15.89 -3.45
C VAL A 191 -23.90 15.18 -3.00
N ARG A 192 -24.09 14.04 -2.31
CA ARG A 192 -23.02 13.10 -1.95
C ARG A 192 -22.50 12.42 -3.22
N ILE A 193 -21.18 12.45 -3.44
CA ILE A 193 -20.52 11.87 -4.62
C ILE A 193 -19.43 10.87 -4.21
N PRO A 194 -19.14 9.83 -5.03
CA PRO A 194 -18.14 8.80 -4.71
C PRO A 194 -16.72 9.31 -4.92
N ALA A 195 -16.33 10.25 -4.07
CA ALA A 195 -15.01 10.85 -3.96
C ALA A 195 -14.70 11.07 -2.48
N SER A 196 -13.45 10.82 -2.07
CA SER A 196 -13.03 10.96 -0.68
C SER A 196 -12.98 12.43 -0.25
N ASN A 197 -13.46 12.72 0.95
CA ASN A 197 -13.30 14.02 1.62
C ASN A 197 -11.87 14.27 2.15
N GLN A 198 -10.89 13.46 1.71
CA GLN A 198 -9.49 13.44 2.15
C GLN A 198 -9.27 12.92 3.58
N GLN A 199 -10.31 12.46 4.28
CA GLN A 199 -10.20 11.76 5.57
C GLN A 199 -10.31 10.24 5.42
N LEU A 200 -10.60 9.72 4.22
CA LEU A 200 -10.69 8.28 3.96
C LEU A 200 -9.31 7.62 3.87
N GLU A 201 -9.16 6.49 4.56
CA GLU A 201 -8.04 5.55 4.41
C GLU A 201 -8.54 4.12 4.32
N ILE A 202 -7.72 3.23 3.73
CA ILE A 202 -7.98 1.79 3.70
C ILE A 202 -6.97 1.12 4.61
N HIS A 203 -7.48 0.33 5.55
CA HIS A 203 -6.71 -0.37 6.56
C HIS A 203 -6.70 -1.88 6.30
N HIS A 204 -5.54 -2.52 6.49
CA HIS A 204 -5.42 -3.97 6.48
C HIS A 204 -5.77 -4.55 7.84
N LEU A 205 -6.75 -5.46 7.91
CA LEU A 205 -7.11 -6.17 9.15
C LEU A 205 -5.97 -7.08 9.62
N ILE A 206 -5.33 -7.78 8.69
CA ILE A 206 -4.08 -8.51 8.88
C ILE A 206 -3.01 -7.71 8.17
N PHE A 207 -2.07 -7.18 8.92
CA PHE A 207 -0.97 -6.43 8.33
C PHE A 207 -0.17 -7.29 7.36
N VAL A 208 0.27 -6.67 6.27
CA VAL A 208 1.13 -7.33 5.29
C VAL A 208 2.45 -7.80 5.92
N SER A 209 2.97 -7.10 6.95
CA SER A 209 4.15 -7.55 7.72
C SER A 209 3.92 -8.89 8.43
N ASN A 210 2.65 -9.24 8.68
CA ASN A 210 2.22 -10.47 9.34
C ASN A 210 1.62 -11.46 8.34
N GLY A 211 1.89 -11.28 7.04
CA GLY A 211 1.40 -12.17 5.98
C GLY A 211 -0.01 -11.89 5.48
N GLY A 212 -0.60 -10.73 5.80
CA GLY A 212 -1.90 -10.33 5.27
C GLY A 212 -1.85 -9.97 3.77
N SER A 213 -2.93 -10.30 3.05
CA SER A 213 -3.07 -10.05 1.61
C SER A 213 -3.72 -8.68 1.31
N ASP A 214 -3.70 -8.24 0.05
CA ASP A 214 -4.53 -7.11 -0.41
C ASP A 214 -5.94 -7.55 -0.84
N HIS A 215 -6.37 -8.75 -0.48
CA HIS A 215 -7.71 -9.24 -0.78
C HIS A 215 -8.77 -8.35 -0.13
N GLU A 216 -9.90 -8.11 -0.78
CA GLU A 216 -10.92 -7.17 -0.29
C GLU A 216 -11.41 -7.48 1.14
N THR A 217 -11.51 -8.76 1.50
CA THR A 217 -11.93 -9.20 2.85
C THR A 217 -10.92 -8.87 3.94
N ASN A 218 -9.66 -8.63 3.58
CA ASN A 218 -8.61 -8.16 4.49
C ASN A 218 -8.53 -6.62 4.56
N LEU A 219 -9.32 -5.89 3.76
CA LEU A 219 -9.27 -4.44 3.67
C LEU A 219 -10.53 -3.80 4.25
N LEU A 220 -10.36 -2.68 4.95
CA LEU A 220 -11.42 -1.96 5.63
C LEU A 220 -11.34 -0.45 5.36
N THR A 221 -12.46 0.19 5.02
CA THR A 221 -12.54 1.65 4.95
C THR A 221 -12.64 2.27 6.34
N VAL A 222 -11.71 3.16 6.69
CA VAL A 222 -11.67 3.87 7.96
C VAL A 222 -11.38 5.36 7.76
N SER A 223 -11.62 6.18 8.78
CA SER A 223 -11.16 7.57 8.76
C SER A 223 -9.69 7.64 9.17
N LYS A 224 -8.99 8.71 8.78
CA LYS A 224 -7.60 9.00 9.18
C LYS A 224 -7.42 8.97 10.70
N GLN A 225 -8.42 9.47 11.42
CA GLN A 225 -8.41 9.49 12.88
C GLN A 225 -8.46 8.07 13.44
N VAL A 226 -9.43 7.25 13.00
CA VAL A 226 -9.54 5.84 13.40
C VAL A 226 -8.26 5.07 13.05
N HIS A 227 -7.71 5.29 11.87
CA HIS A 227 -6.47 4.63 11.46
C HIS A 227 -5.31 4.98 12.39
N LYS A 228 -5.15 6.27 12.72
CA LYS A 228 -4.14 6.75 13.66
C LYS A 228 -4.33 6.20 15.07
N GLU A 229 -5.56 6.17 15.57
CA GLU A 229 -5.92 5.63 16.89
C GLU A 229 -5.61 4.14 16.99
N TYR A 230 -5.93 3.36 15.95
CA TYR A 230 -5.60 1.95 15.90
C TYR A 230 -4.09 1.71 16.04
N HIS A 231 -3.26 2.43 15.27
CA HIS A 231 -1.79 2.32 15.35
C HIS A 231 -1.21 2.84 16.65
N LYS A 232 -1.94 3.66 17.40
CA LYS A 232 -1.58 4.08 18.76
C LYS A 232 -1.99 3.06 19.83
N GLY A 233 -2.81 2.07 19.48
CA GLY A 233 -3.32 1.09 20.43
C GLY A 233 -4.51 1.59 21.25
N GLU A 234 -5.29 2.57 20.75
CA GLU A 234 -6.49 3.02 21.44
C GLU A 234 -7.49 1.87 21.60
N ILE A 235 -7.82 1.54 22.86
CA ILE A 235 -8.46 0.27 23.24
C ILE A 235 -9.76 0.03 22.46
N ASN A 236 -10.65 1.02 22.44
CA ASN A 236 -11.96 0.88 21.79
C ASN A 236 -11.83 0.69 20.28
N THR A 237 -10.91 1.43 19.66
CA THR A 237 -10.66 1.34 18.21
C THR A 237 -10.04 0.00 17.84
N VAL A 238 -9.05 -0.47 18.62
CA VAL A 238 -8.45 -1.80 18.43
C VAL A 238 -9.48 -2.91 18.60
N GLN A 239 -10.29 -2.87 19.66
CA GLN A 239 -11.34 -3.87 19.89
C GLN A 239 -12.37 -3.92 18.75
N ALA A 240 -12.79 -2.76 18.23
CA ALA A 240 -13.72 -2.71 17.11
C ALA A 240 -13.13 -3.31 15.82
N VAL A 241 -11.85 -3.01 15.53
CA VAL A 241 -11.14 -3.58 14.37
C VAL A 241 -10.93 -5.09 14.54
N GLU A 242 -10.49 -5.55 15.72
CA GLU A 242 -10.28 -6.98 15.99
C GLU A 242 -11.58 -7.78 15.93
N LYS A 243 -12.71 -7.19 16.34
CA LYS A 243 -14.03 -7.82 16.17
C LYS A 243 -14.35 -8.05 14.69
N ILE A 244 -14.17 -7.04 13.84
CA ILE A 244 -14.40 -7.17 12.39
C ILE A 244 -13.45 -8.21 11.79
N LYS A 245 -12.18 -8.17 12.18
CA LYS A 245 -11.17 -9.15 11.74
C LYS A 245 -11.56 -10.58 12.12
N ALA A 246 -12.01 -10.81 13.35
CA ALA A 246 -12.46 -12.13 13.80
C ALA A 246 -13.66 -12.63 12.96
N GLU A 247 -14.64 -11.76 12.70
CA GLU A 247 -15.79 -12.08 11.85
C GLU A 247 -15.37 -12.42 10.41
N GLN A 248 -14.41 -11.68 9.84
CA GLN A 248 -13.88 -11.94 8.50
C GLN A 248 -13.07 -13.24 8.43
N LEU A 249 -12.23 -13.50 9.44
CA LEU A 249 -11.43 -14.73 9.51
C LEU A 249 -12.29 -15.99 9.55
N LEU A 250 -13.43 -15.95 10.25
CA LEU A 250 -14.36 -17.09 10.28
C LEU A 250 -14.89 -17.48 8.89
N ARG A 251 -14.96 -16.53 7.95
CA ARG A 251 -15.58 -16.73 6.63
C ARG A 251 -14.57 -16.79 5.49
N HIS A 252 -13.43 -16.13 5.64
CA HIS A 252 -12.51 -15.80 4.54
C HIS A 252 -11.04 -15.95 4.91
N SER A 253 -10.71 -16.76 5.93
CA SER A 253 -9.32 -16.97 6.37
C SER A 253 -8.36 -17.36 5.24
N ASP A 254 -8.82 -18.16 4.29
CA ASP A 254 -8.06 -18.57 3.09
C ASP A 254 -7.67 -17.41 2.17
N LYS A 255 -8.47 -16.34 2.14
CA LYS A 255 -8.26 -15.17 1.29
C LYS A 255 -7.47 -14.06 1.97
N MET A 256 -7.54 -13.99 3.31
CA MET A 256 -6.93 -12.89 4.08
C MET A 256 -5.42 -13.05 4.29
N TYR A 257 -4.85 -14.24 4.09
CA TYR A 257 -3.42 -14.51 4.19
C TYR A 257 -2.80 -14.79 2.83
N THR A 258 -1.53 -14.41 2.65
CA THR A 258 -0.78 -14.67 1.42
C THR A 258 -0.28 -16.12 1.29
N LYS A 259 -0.33 -16.88 2.38
CA LYS A 259 -0.01 -18.31 2.47
C LYS A 259 -0.73 -18.92 3.68
N LYS A 260 -1.27 -20.12 3.52
CA LYS A 260 -1.53 -21.03 4.65
C LYS A 260 -0.31 -21.91 4.89
#